data_AF-A0AAV0Z462-F1
#
_entry.id   AF-A0AAV0Z462-F1
#
_cell.length_a   1.000
_cell.length_b   1.000
_cell.length_c   1.000
_cell.angle_alpha   90.00
_cell.angle_beta   90.00
_cell.angle_gamma   90.00
#
_symmetry.space_group_name_H-M   'P 1'
#
loop_
_entity.id
_entity.type
_entity.pdbx_description
1 polymer ?
#
loop_
_entity_poly.entity_id
_entity_poly.type
_entity_poly.pdbx_seq_one_letter_code
_entity_poly.pdbx_strand_id
1 'polypeptide(L)'
;MKKKLDEVKWLWAEYLYEILWSYHTIVHSTTKETPFRMVYGANTMISKEINTLLWIRVSFEDSINNEHLSSEADLLDEIINTTHVQEIASKQRIAQRST
;
A
#
# COMPACT_ATOMS: atom_id res chain seq x y z
N MET A 1 -18.25 -11.62 6.25
CA MET A 1 -17.15 -12.58 6.54
C MET A 1 -16.02 -12.53 5.52
N LYS A 2 -16.26 -12.36 4.20
CA LYS A 2 -15.19 -12.33 3.18
C LYS A 2 -14.19 -11.17 3.33
N LYS A 3 -14.66 -9.95 3.64
CA LYS A 3 -13.80 -8.75 3.77
C LYS A 3 -12.67 -8.88 4.81
N LYS A 4 -12.92 -9.53 5.96
CA LYS A 4 -11.89 -9.76 6.98
C LYS A 4 -10.82 -10.77 6.56
N LEU A 5 -11.15 -11.71 5.66
CA LEU A 5 -10.18 -12.70 5.18
C LEU A 5 -9.19 -12.07 4.20
N ASP A 6 -9.66 -11.11 3.39
CA ASP A 6 -8.80 -10.36 2.49
C ASP A 6 -7.86 -9.43 3.27
N GLU A 7 -8.34 -8.70 4.29
CA GLU A 7 -7.48 -7.93 5.21
C GLU A 7 -6.33 -8.77 5.79
N VAL A 8 -6.64 -9.97 6.31
CA VAL A 8 -5.61 -10.85 6.89
C VAL A 8 -4.61 -11.33 5.83
N LYS A 9 -5.04 -11.58 4.58
CA LYS A 9 -4.14 -11.92 3.47
C LYS A 9 -3.16 -10.80 3.15
N TRP A 10 -3.57 -9.54 3.24
CA TRP A 10 -2.68 -8.40 3.01
C TRP A 10 -1.69 -8.24 4.16
N LEU A 11 -2.11 -8.45 5.41
CA LEU A 11 -1.24 -8.44 6.60
C LEU A 11 -0.10 -9.47 6.51
N TRP A 12 -0.33 -10.66 5.93
CA TRP A 12 0.75 -11.64 5.75
C TRP A 12 1.91 -11.11 4.90
N ALA A 13 1.63 -10.30 3.87
CA ALA A 13 2.69 -9.73 3.03
C ALA A 13 3.55 -8.71 3.79
N GLU A 14 2.94 -7.95 4.70
CA GLU A 14 3.63 -6.99 5.56
C GLU A 14 4.58 -7.68 6.55
N TYR A 15 4.15 -8.80 7.15
CA TYR A 15 4.97 -9.55 8.11
C TYR A 15 5.97 -10.51 7.46
N LEU A 16 5.73 -10.94 6.23
CA LEU A 16 6.59 -11.91 5.54
C LEU A 16 8.05 -11.44 5.50
N TYR A 17 8.25 -10.16 5.21
CA TYR A 17 9.58 -9.56 5.16
C TYR A 17 10.29 -9.57 6.52
N GLU A 18 9.58 -9.18 7.58
CA GLU A 18 10.12 -9.12 8.95
C GLU A 18 10.45 -10.52 9.49
N ILE A 19 9.62 -11.52 9.15
CA ILE A 19 9.84 -12.93 9.51
C ILE A 19 11.09 -13.48 8.81
N LEU A 20 11.21 -13.27 7.51
CA LEU A 20 12.40 -13.68 6.73
C LEU A 20 13.67 -13.00 7.23
N TRP A 21 13.60 -11.71 7.55
CA TRP A 21 14.73 -10.97 8.09
C TRP A 21 15.19 -11.52 9.45
N SER A 22 14.23 -11.77 10.35
CA SER A 22 14.51 -12.35 11.65
C SER A 22 15.17 -13.72 11.50
N TYR A 23 14.63 -14.56 10.62
CA TYR A 23 15.21 -15.88 10.35
C TYR A 23 16.67 -15.80 9.85
N HIS A 24 16.97 -14.90 8.93
CA HIS A 24 18.33 -14.76 8.38
C HIS A 24 19.35 -14.15 9.34
N THR A 25 18.89 -13.39 10.35
CA THR A 25 19.76 -12.66 11.30
C THR A 25 19.85 -13.33 12.67
N ILE A 26 18.94 -14.25 13.00
CA ILE A 26 19.00 -14.99 14.26
C ILE A 26 20.13 -16.02 14.22
N VAL A 27 20.97 -15.96 15.24
CA VAL A 27 22.02 -16.96 15.47
C VAL A 27 21.36 -18.26 15.90
N HIS A 28 21.54 -19.33 15.11
CA HIS A 28 21.06 -20.64 15.51
C HIS A 28 21.89 -21.20 16.66
N SER A 29 21.22 -21.77 17.66
CA SER A 29 21.86 -22.32 18.86
C SER A 29 22.82 -23.48 18.57
N THR A 30 22.53 -24.28 17.55
CA THR A 30 23.33 -25.43 17.13
C THR A 30 24.59 -25.05 16.37
N THR A 31 24.48 -24.08 15.45
CA THR A 31 25.60 -23.68 14.59
C THR A 31 26.41 -22.52 15.17
N LYS A 32 25.84 -21.80 16.15
CA LYS A 32 26.35 -20.49 16.67
C LYS A 32 26.57 -19.45 15.57
N GLU A 33 25.88 -19.63 14.45
CA GLU A 33 26.00 -18.82 13.25
C GLU A 33 24.62 -18.43 12.74
N THR A 34 24.54 -17.30 12.02
CA THR A 34 23.32 -16.91 11.31
C THR A 34 23.23 -17.68 9.99
N PRO A 35 22.02 -18.03 9.50
CA PRO A 35 21.86 -18.66 8.20
C PRO A 35 22.51 -17.86 7.07
N PHE A 36 22.44 -16.53 7.13
CA PHE A 36 23.07 -15.65 6.13
C PHE A 36 24.59 -15.85 6.06
N ARG A 37 25.26 -15.93 7.21
CA ARG A 37 26.71 -16.17 7.27
C ARG A 37 27.07 -17.57 6.77
N MET A 38 26.22 -18.56 6.98
CA MET A 38 26.47 -19.91 6.45
C MET A 38 26.43 -19.97 4.93
N VAL A 39 25.54 -19.21 4.29
CA VAL A 39 25.37 -19.21 2.83
C VAL A 39 26.37 -18.29 2.14
N TYR A 40 26.58 -17.09 2.67
CA TYR A 40 27.35 -16.04 2.00
C TYR A 40 28.74 -15.81 2.61
N GLY A 41 29.07 -16.48 3.72
CA GLY A 41 30.40 -16.43 4.35
C GLY A 41 30.75 -15.12 5.05
N ALA A 42 29.88 -14.11 5.04
CA ALA A 42 30.12 -12.79 5.64
C ALA A 42 29.20 -12.54 6.84
N ASN A 43 29.78 -11.99 7.92
CA ASN A 43 29.06 -11.60 9.13
C ASN A 43 28.28 -10.28 8.97
N THR A 44 28.52 -9.58 7.87
CA THR A 44 28.12 -8.20 7.65
C THR A 44 27.05 -8.13 6.57
N MET A 45 25.81 -8.26 7.00
CA MET A 45 24.59 -7.98 6.22
C MET A 45 24.42 -6.46 6.05
N ILE A 46 25.42 -5.77 5.50
CA ILE A 46 25.58 -4.33 5.71
C ILE A 46 25.13 -3.52 4.50
N SER A 47 24.09 -2.73 4.74
CA SER A 47 23.64 -1.53 4.03
C SER A 47 22.96 -1.71 2.68
N LYS A 48 23.51 -2.48 1.72
CA LYS A 48 22.94 -2.48 0.36
C LYS A 48 21.55 -3.11 0.31
N GLU A 49 21.39 -4.28 0.91
CA GLU A 49 20.10 -4.97 0.95
C GLU A 49 19.07 -4.19 1.78
N ILE A 50 19.47 -3.65 2.93
CA ILE A 50 18.61 -2.82 3.78
C ILE A 50 18.12 -1.59 2.99
N ASN A 51 19.00 -0.90 2.26
CA ASN A 51 18.60 0.23 1.42
C ASN A 51 17.64 -0.19 0.30
N THR A 52 17.90 -1.31 -0.39
CA THR A 52 16.99 -1.79 -1.45
C THR A 52 15.63 -2.20 -0.90
N LEU A 53 15.58 -2.78 0.29
CA LEU A 53 14.34 -3.26 0.90
C LEU A 53 13.54 -2.11 1.51
N LEU A 54 14.23 -1.11 2.10
CA LEU A 54 13.62 0.15 2.50
C LEU A 54 13.03 0.89 1.29
N TRP A 55 13.76 0.91 0.18
CA TRP A 55 13.29 1.51 -1.08
C TRP A 55 12.05 0.80 -1.63
N ILE A 56 12.01 -0.54 -1.60
CA ILE A 56 10.81 -1.31 -2.00
C ILE A 56 9.63 -0.97 -1.08
N ARG A 57 9.82 -0.94 0.24
CA ARG A 57 8.74 -0.61 1.20
C ARG A 57 8.17 0.79 0.94
N VAL A 58 9.03 1.81 0.83
CA VAL A 58 8.58 3.19 0.57
C VAL A 58 7.86 3.28 -0.78
N SER A 59 8.42 2.68 -1.83
CA SER A 59 7.79 2.70 -3.16
C SER A 59 6.41 2.01 -3.16
N PHE A 60 6.25 0.95 -2.39
CA PHE A 60 4.98 0.23 -2.27
C PHE A 60 3.94 1.05 -1.51
N GLU A 61 4.33 1.67 -0.39
CA GLU A 61 3.45 2.51 0.40
C GLU A 61 3.04 3.78 -0.35
N ASP A 62 3.98 4.40 -1.08
CA ASP A 62 3.70 5.50 -2.01
C ASP A 62 2.71 5.09 -3.10
N SER A 63 2.82 3.88 -3.64
CA SER A 63 1.91 3.38 -4.66
C SER A 63 0.48 3.22 -4.14
N ILE A 64 0.32 2.68 -2.92
CA ILE A 64 -0.98 2.52 -2.27
C ILE A 64 -1.59 3.88 -1.92
N ASN A 65 -0.78 4.78 -1.36
CA ASN A 65 -1.22 6.12 -1.01
C ASN A 65 -1.65 6.91 -2.26
N ASN A 66 -0.92 6.78 -3.37
CA ASN A 66 -1.29 7.41 -4.64
C ASN A 66 -2.60 6.85 -5.20
N GLU A 67 -2.78 5.53 -5.20
CA GLU A 67 -4.03 4.89 -5.64
C GLU A 67 -5.24 5.37 -4.80
N HIS A 68 -5.06 5.48 -3.49
CA HIS A 68 -6.09 6.01 -2.59
C HIS A 68 -6.43 7.48 -2.90
N LEU A 69 -5.41 8.33 -3.03
CA LEU A 69 -5.58 9.76 -3.36
C LEU A 69 -6.26 9.95 -4.73
N SER A 70 -5.90 9.13 -5.73
CA SER A 70 -6.53 9.17 -7.05
C SER A 70 -8.01 8.80 -6.97
N SER A 71 -8.35 7.74 -6.22
CA SER A 71 -9.75 7.32 -6.05
C SER A 71 -10.59 8.38 -5.35
N GLU A 72 -10.02 9.09 -4.38
CA GLU A 72 -10.71 10.17 -3.66
C GLU A 72 -10.92 11.41 -4.55
N ALA A 73 -9.96 11.71 -5.43
CA ALA A 73 -10.10 12.78 -6.41
C ALA A 73 -11.21 12.49 -7.45
N ASP A 74 -11.28 11.25 -7.94
CA ASP A 74 -12.33 10.81 -8.88
C ASP A 74 -13.74 10.93 -8.27
N LEU A 75 -13.89 10.57 -6.99
CA LEU A 75 -15.14 10.72 -6.26
C LEU A 75 -15.57 12.18 -6.11
N LEU A 76 -14.63 13.09 -5.82
CA LEU A 76 -14.92 14.52 -5.75
C LEU A 76 -15.36 15.07 -7.10
N ASP A 77 -14.71 14.67 -8.18
CA ASP A 77 -15.05 15.12 -9.53
C ASP A 77 -16.46 14.62 -9.94
N GLU A 78 -16.83 13.39 -9.57
CA GLU A 78 -18.19 12.87 -9.77
C GLU A 78 -19.25 13.71 -9.02
N ILE A 79 -18.97 14.11 -7.77
CA ILE A 79 -19.87 14.95 -6.98
C ILE A 79 -20.03 16.34 -7.61
N ILE A 80 -18.94 16.95 -8.06
CA ILE A 80 -18.99 18.27 -8.71
C ILE A 80 -19.78 18.19 -10.03
N ASN A 81 -19.52 17.17 -10.84
CA ASN A 81 -20.22 16.98 -12.11
C ASN A 81 -21.72 16.75 -11.90
N THR A 82 -22.10 15.91 -10.93
CA THR A 82 -23.52 15.64 -10.63
C THR A 82 -24.24 16.88 -10.09
N THR A 83 -23.62 17.64 -9.19
CA THR A 83 -24.19 18.90 -8.67
C THR A 83 -24.36 19.95 -9.77
N HIS A 84 -23.37 20.07 -10.66
CA HIS A 84 -23.45 20.97 -11.81
C HIS A 84 -24.61 20.58 -12.76
N VAL A 85 -24.79 19.30 -13.04
CA VAL A 85 -25.91 18.81 -13.87
C VAL A 85 -27.25 19.11 -13.23
N GLN A 86 -27.38 18.89 -11.92
CA GLN A 86 -28.61 19.20 -11.17
C GLN A 86 -28.93 20.70 -11.19
N GLU A 87 -27.91 21.55 -11.05
CA GLU A 87 -28.06 23.00 -11.11
C GLU A 87 -28.59 23.45 -12.49
N ILE A 88 -28.00 22.97 -13.58
CA ILE A 88 -28.48 23.27 -14.94
C ILE A 88 -29.93 22.82 -15.11
N ALA A 89 -30.24 21.59 -14.71
CA ALA A 89 -31.59 21.03 -14.85
C ALA A 89 -32.63 21.84 -14.06
N SER A 90 -32.29 22.31 -12.85
CA SER A 90 -33.17 23.16 -12.05
C SER A 90 -33.43 24.51 -12.72
N LYS A 91 -32.39 25.17 -13.27
CA LYS A 91 -32.52 26.45 -14.00
C LYS A 91 -33.38 26.31 -15.25
N GLN A 92 -33.22 25.21 -16.01
CA GLN A 92 -34.04 24.93 -17.20
C GLN A 92 -35.52 24.74 -16.85
N ARG A 93 -35.84 24.02 -15.77
CA ARG A 93 -37.23 23.84 -15.32
C ARG A 93 -37.89 25.14 -14.89
N ILE A 94 -37.14 26.04 -14.24
CA ILE A 94 -37.65 27.36 -13.85
C ILE A 94 -37.94 28.19 -15.10
N ALA A 95 -37.02 28.21 -16.08
CA ALA A 95 -37.20 28.93 -17.33
C ALA A 95 -38.42 28.45 -18.13
N GLN A 96 -38.67 27.14 -18.18
CA GLN A 96 -39.84 26.56 -18.88
C GLN A 96 -41.18 26.82 -18.19
N ARG A 97 -41.19 27.16 -16.89
CA ARG A 97 -42.41 27.49 -16.13
C ARG A 97 -42.76 28.98 -16.17
N SER A 98 -41.85 29.82 -16.66
CA SER A 98 -42.00 31.28 -16.72
C SER A 98 -42.48 31.79 -18.09
N THR A 99 -42.74 30.90 -19.04
CA THR A 99 -43.36 31.15 -20.35
C THR A 99 -44.72 30.50 -20.40
#